data_AF-A0A3M0K854-F1
#
_entry.id   AF-A0A3M0K854-F1
#
_cell.length_a   1.000
_cell.length_b   1.000
_cell.length_c   1.000
_cell.angle_alpha   90.00
_cell.angle_beta   90.00
_cell.angle_gamma   90.00
#
_symmetry.space_group_name_H-M   'P 1'
#
loop_
_entity.id
_entity.type
_entity.pdbx_description
1 polymer ?
#
loop_
_entity_poly.entity_id
_entity_poly.type
_entity_poly.pdbx_seq_one_letter_code
_entity_poly.pdbx_strand_id
1 'polypeptide(L)'
;MPGITPALPRQRIEINDLPISETEIDNLQIKNLETESLEINNLETESLEINNLEIDNMEIKNLEMDSLEIDSLEIKNLEINNLETDNLEIKNLETDCPQIKNLETDSLEINSLEIDSLEIKNLEINNLETDNLEIKNLEIDCPEIKNLEIET
;
A
#
# COMPACT_ATOMS: atom_id res chain seq x y z
N MET A 1 -37.13 -13.27 -22.30
CA MET A 1 -36.33 -12.08 -21.99
C MET A 1 -35.33 -12.50 -20.93
N PRO A 2 -34.01 -12.38 -21.14
CA PRO A 2 -33.06 -12.60 -20.05
C PRO A 2 -33.29 -11.49 -19.01
N GLY A 3 -33.43 -11.91 -17.75
CA GLY A 3 -33.63 -10.99 -16.63
C GLY A 3 -32.38 -10.14 -16.43
N ILE A 4 -32.56 -8.82 -16.43
CA ILE A 4 -31.52 -7.90 -16.04
C ILE A 4 -31.46 -8.00 -14.50
N THR A 5 -30.52 -8.75 -13.96
CA THR A 5 -30.21 -8.71 -12.54
C THR A 5 -29.66 -7.31 -12.27
N PRO A 6 -30.30 -6.47 -11.43
CA PRO A 6 -29.73 -5.18 -11.07
C PRO A 6 -28.41 -5.44 -10.35
N ALA A 7 -27.31 -4.86 -10.83
CA ALA A 7 -26.08 -4.81 -10.06
C ALA A 7 -26.39 -4.07 -8.75
N LEU A 8 -26.17 -4.72 -7.61
CA LEU A 8 -26.23 -4.05 -6.32
C LEU A 8 -25.17 -2.93 -6.32
N PRO A 9 -25.48 -1.72 -5.83
CA PRO A 9 -24.46 -0.70 -5.69
C PRO A 9 -23.35 -1.23 -4.79
N ARG A 10 -22.09 -1.13 -5.24
CA ARG A 10 -20.92 -1.37 -4.39
C ARG A 10 -21.04 -0.40 -3.22
N GLN A 11 -21.08 -0.95 -2.00
CA GLN A 11 -21.20 -0.13 -0.80
C GLN A 11 -19.84 0.54 -0.57
N ARG A 12 -19.73 1.82 -0.97
CA ARG A 12 -18.60 2.69 -0.64
C ARG A 12 -18.80 3.18 0.79
N ILE A 13 -17.74 3.11 1.60
CA ILE A 13 -17.71 3.62 2.95
C ILE A 13 -16.85 4.88 2.93
N GLU A 14 -17.42 6.01 3.32
CA GLU A 14 -16.73 7.29 3.45
C GLU A 14 -16.56 7.60 4.94
N ILE A 15 -15.33 7.88 5.38
CA ILE A 15 -14.98 8.21 6.76
C ILE A 15 -14.07 9.43 6.75
N ASN A 16 -14.30 10.44 7.59
CA ASN A 16 -13.38 11.58 7.67
C ASN A 16 -12.02 11.16 8.25
N ASP A 17 -12.02 10.69 9.49
CA ASP A 17 -10.80 10.28 10.20
C ASP A 17 -10.92 8.83 10.69
N LEU A 18 -9.92 8.01 10.39
CA LEU A 18 -9.83 6.62 10.83
C LEU A 18 -8.52 6.39 11.59
N PRO A 19 -8.49 6.55 12.92
CA PRO A 19 -7.32 6.22 13.72
C PRO A 19 -7.32 4.73 14.11
N ILE A 20 -6.18 4.06 13.90
CA ILE A 20 -5.89 2.71 14.36
C ILE A 20 -4.69 2.78 15.30
N SER A 21 -4.78 2.15 16.47
CA SER A 21 -3.73 2.19 17.47
C SER A 21 -3.65 0.86 18.22
N GLU A 22 -2.44 0.33 18.35
CA GLU A 22 -2.12 -0.88 19.13
C GLU A 22 -3.05 -2.05 18.82
N THR A 23 -3.00 -2.52 17.58
CA THR A 23 -3.91 -3.54 17.07
C THR A 23 -3.13 -4.72 16.50
N GLU A 24 -3.48 -5.92 16.94
CA GLU A 24 -3.02 -7.20 16.41
C GLU A 24 -4.25 -7.94 15.87
N ILE A 25 -4.24 -8.30 14.59
CA ILE A 25 -5.37 -8.94 13.90
C ILE A 25 -4.85 -10.03 12.97
N ASP A 26 -5.35 -11.26 13.10
CA ASP A 26 -4.98 -12.34 12.18
C ASP A 26 -5.28 -11.98 10.72
N ASN A 27 -6.52 -11.54 10.42
CA ASN A 27 -6.95 -11.25 9.05
C ASN A 27 -7.80 -9.98 9.01
N LEU A 28 -7.37 -9.00 8.22
CA LEU A 28 -8.09 -7.75 7.98
C LEU A 28 -8.45 -7.60 6.50
N GLN A 29 -9.70 -7.28 6.20
CA GLN A 29 -10.14 -7.01 4.83
C GLN A 29 -10.75 -5.62 4.73
N ILE A 30 -10.26 -4.80 3.82
CA ILE A 30 -10.76 -3.45 3.54
C ILE A 30 -11.30 -3.40 2.12
N LYS A 31 -12.56 -2.99 1.97
CA LYS A 31 -13.28 -2.98 0.70
C LYS A 31 -13.99 -1.65 0.48
N ASN A 32 -13.59 -0.91 -0.55
CA ASN A 32 -14.21 0.33 -1.02
C ASN A 32 -14.30 1.40 0.08
N LEU A 33 -13.16 1.67 0.72
CA LEU A 33 -13.04 2.71 1.73
C LEU A 33 -12.47 3.99 1.10
N GLU A 34 -13.08 5.11 1.42
CA GLU A 34 -12.59 6.45 1.10
C GLU A 34 -12.45 7.23 2.42
N THR A 35 -11.31 7.87 2.64
CA THR A 35 -11.11 8.67 3.86
C THR A 35 -10.22 9.90 3.68
N GLU A 36 -10.53 10.98 4.41
CA GLU A 36 -9.70 12.19 4.41
C GLU A 36 -8.38 11.97 5.18
N SER A 37 -8.42 11.17 6.25
CA SER A 37 -7.25 10.85 7.06
C SER A 37 -7.28 9.44 7.65
N LEU A 38 -6.20 8.69 7.45
CA LEU A 38 -5.93 7.42 8.12
C LEU A 38 -4.62 7.52 8.90
N GLU A 39 -4.69 7.34 10.22
CA GLU A 39 -3.51 7.28 11.09
C GLU A 39 -3.37 5.88 11.68
N ILE A 40 -2.23 5.23 11.46
CA ILE A 40 -1.89 3.93 12.04
C ILE A 40 -0.66 4.08 12.92
N ASN A 41 -0.83 3.92 14.23
CA ASN A 41 0.31 3.99 15.15
C ASN A 41 1.07 2.67 15.24
N ASN A 42 0.37 1.55 15.46
CA ASN A 42 0.95 0.21 15.46
C ASN A 42 -0.13 -0.76 14.97
N LEU A 43 0.15 -1.48 13.91
CA LEU A 43 -0.70 -2.55 13.39
C LEU A 43 0.18 -3.75 13.04
N GLU A 44 -0.16 -4.91 13.58
CA GLU A 44 0.46 -6.20 13.28
C GLU A 44 -0.63 -7.13 12.74
N THR A 45 -0.41 -7.75 11.57
CA THR A 45 -1.37 -8.68 10.99
C THR A 45 -0.74 -9.85 10.25
N GLU A 46 -1.29 -11.06 10.34
CA GLU A 46 -0.85 -12.15 9.45
C GLU A 46 -1.24 -11.85 7.99
N SER A 47 -2.45 -11.33 7.76
CA SER A 47 -2.91 -10.98 6.41
C SER A 47 -3.78 -9.72 6.38
N LEU A 48 -3.49 -8.82 5.46
CA LEU A 48 -4.38 -7.72 5.09
C LEU A 48 -4.61 -7.66 3.58
N GLU A 49 -5.88 -7.67 3.19
CA GLU A 49 -6.33 -7.53 1.80
C GLU A 49 -7.07 -6.21 1.60
N ILE A 50 -6.69 -5.46 0.57
CA ILE A 50 -7.29 -4.16 0.21
C ILE A 50 -7.75 -4.20 -1.25
N ASN A 51 -9.07 -4.14 -1.49
CA ASN A 51 -9.58 -4.21 -2.87
C ASN A 51 -9.74 -2.83 -3.54
N ASN A 52 -9.99 -1.76 -2.78
CA ASN A 52 -10.07 -0.37 -3.26
C ASN A 52 -9.98 0.56 -2.05
N LEU A 53 -8.98 1.42 -2.03
CA LEU A 53 -8.77 2.39 -0.97
C LEU A 53 -8.33 3.73 -1.55
N GLU A 54 -9.02 4.80 -1.16
CA GLU A 54 -8.77 6.18 -1.60
C GLU A 54 -8.57 7.07 -0.37
N ILE A 55 -7.39 7.68 -0.24
CA ILE A 55 -7.01 8.43 0.97
C ILE A 55 -6.34 9.75 0.63
N ASP A 56 -6.80 10.84 1.25
CA ASP A 56 -6.11 12.13 1.09
C ASP A 56 -4.80 12.18 1.89
N ASN A 57 -4.80 11.76 3.16
CA ASN A 57 -3.60 11.75 4.00
C ASN A 57 -3.49 10.45 4.81
N MET A 58 -2.40 9.72 4.63
CA MET A 58 -2.09 8.51 5.39
C MET A 58 -0.79 8.68 6.17
N GLU A 59 -0.84 8.47 7.49
CA GLU A 59 0.34 8.42 8.36
C GLU A 59 0.44 7.04 9.02
N ILE A 60 1.57 6.37 8.85
CA ILE A 60 1.87 5.08 9.47
C ILE A 60 3.15 5.19 10.29
N LYS A 61 3.09 4.86 11.58
CA LYS A 61 4.29 4.77 12.42
C LYS A 61 4.94 3.40 12.34
N ASN A 62 4.19 2.32 12.58
CA ASN A 62 4.68 0.96 12.43
C ASN A 62 3.58 0.07 11.84
N LEU A 63 3.94 -0.64 10.77
CA LEU A 63 3.12 -1.67 10.16
C LEU A 63 3.99 -2.91 9.93
N GLU A 64 3.58 -4.04 10.48
CA GLU A 64 4.26 -5.33 10.39
C GLU A 64 3.27 -6.38 9.91
N MET A 65 3.62 -7.11 8.84
CA MET A 65 2.70 -8.06 8.23
C MET A 65 3.37 -9.27 7.57
N ASP A 66 2.77 -10.45 7.64
CA ASP A 66 3.25 -11.59 6.83
C ASP A 66 2.82 -11.47 5.37
N SER A 67 1.62 -10.93 5.10
CA SER A 67 1.10 -10.76 3.75
C SER A 67 0.19 -9.55 3.58
N LEU A 68 0.51 -8.70 2.60
CA LEU A 68 -0.29 -7.57 2.14
C LEU A 68 -0.64 -7.73 0.65
N GLU A 69 -1.93 -7.83 0.33
CA GLU A 69 -2.42 -7.79 -1.06
C GLU A 69 -3.25 -6.53 -1.29
N ILE A 70 -2.89 -5.77 -2.33
CA ILE A 70 -3.55 -4.52 -2.71
C ILE A 70 -3.96 -4.57 -4.18
N ASP A 71 -5.27 -4.53 -4.45
CA ASP A 71 -5.77 -4.43 -5.83
C ASP A 71 -5.67 -3.00 -6.39
N SER A 72 -6.03 -2.00 -5.58
CA SER A 72 -6.04 -0.59 -5.98
C SER A 72 -5.94 0.31 -4.76
N LEU A 73 -4.94 1.19 -4.79
CA LEU A 73 -4.67 2.17 -3.76
C LEU A 73 -4.34 3.53 -4.40
N GLU A 74 -5.10 4.56 -4.02
CA GLU A 74 -4.86 5.94 -4.41
C GLU A 74 -4.63 6.77 -3.14
N ILE A 75 -3.45 7.39 -3.02
CA ILE A 75 -3.10 8.22 -1.85
C ILE A 75 -2.46 9.52 -2.29
N LYS A 76 -2.97 10.67 -1.84
CA LYS A 76 -2.29 11.95 -2.14
C LYS A 76 -1.01 12.12 -1.33
N ASN A 77 -1.09 12.05 0.00
CA ASN A 77 0.08 12.18 0.87
C ASN A 77 0.24 10.91 1.73
N LEU A 78 1.41 10.28 1.63
CA LEU A 78 1.75 9.07 2.39
C LEU A 78 3.03 9.29 3.18
N GLU A 79 2.97 9.14 4.50
CA GLU A 79 4.16 9.09 5.37
C GLU A 79 4.20 7.76 6.12
N ILE A 80 5.31 7.03 5.96
CA ILE A 80 5.56 5.76 6.64
C ILE A 80 6.90 5.84 7.39
N ASN A 81 6.88 5.58 8.69
CA ASN A 81 8.11 5.48 9.47
C ASN A 81 8.76 4.09 9.36
N ASN A 82 8.01 3.02 9.59
CA ASN A 82 8.49 1.65 9.45
C ASN A 82 7.40 0.79 8.80
N LEU A 83 7.78 0.11 7.72
CA LEU A 83 7.01 -0.94 7.09
C LEU A 83 7.89 -2.19 6.95
N GLU A 84 7.45 -3.28 7.57
CA GLU A 84 8.08 -4.60 7.47
C GLU A 84 7.03 -5.58 6.94
N THR A 85 7.36 -6.30 5.87
CA THR A 85 6.41 -7.25 5.27
C THR A 85 7.12 -8.44 4.64
N ASP A 86 6.64 -9.66 4.89
CA ASP A 86 7.21 -10.84 4.21
C ASP A 86 6.82 -10.85 2.72
N ASN A 87 5.52 -10.67 2.42
CA ASN A 87 5.01 -10.65 1.03
C ASN A 87 4.10 -9.45 0.78
N LEU A 88 4.47 -8.58 -0.15
CA LEU A 88 3.70 -7.42 -0.57
C LEU A 88 3.39 -7.52 -2.07
N GLU A 89 2.11 -7.66 -2.41
CA GLU A 89 1.61 -7.66 -3.78
C GLU A 89 0.73 -6.42 -4.02
N ILE A 90 1.06 -5.65 -5.04
CA ILE A 90 0.33 -4.45 -5.44
C ILE A 90 -0.02 -4.54 -6.92
N LYS A 91 -1.32 -4.51 -7.23
CA LYS A 91 -1.79 -4.47 -8.62
C LYS A 91 -1.76 -3.05 -9.18
N ASN A 92 -2.29 -2.07 -8.45
CA ASN A 92 -2.29 -0.67 -8.86
C ASN A 92 -2.05 0.25 -7.66
N LEU A 93 -1.03 1.08 -7.75
CA LEU A 93 -0.75 2.14 -6.79
C LEU A 93 -0.51 3.47 -7.51
N GLU A 94 -1.27 4.48 -7.12
CA GLU A 94 -1.10 5.87 -7.52
C GLU A 94 -0.87 6.73 -6.27
N THR A 95 0.23 7.47 -6.22
CA THR A 95 0.47 8.40 -5.11
C THR A 95 1.33 9.62 -5.47
N ASP A 96 1.00 10.79 -4.93
CA ASP A 96 1.72 12.01 -5.30
C ASP A 96 3.08 12.11 -4.59
N CYS A 97 3.07 12.02 -3.25
CA CYS A 97 4.24 12.35 -2.42
C CYS A 97 4.50 11.34 -1.28
N PRO A 98 4.82 10.08 -1.58
CA PRO A 98 5.20 9.10 -0.57
C PRO A 98 6.59 9.38 0.03
N GLN A 99 6.65 9.39 1.36
CA GLN A 99 7.87 9.45 2.15
C GLN A 99 7.96 8.24 3.08
N ILE A 100 9.01 7.43 2.90
CA ILE A 100 9.21 6.21 3.68
C ILE A 100 10.57 6.26 4.36
N LYS A 101 10.59 6.10 5.69
CA LYS A 101 11.86 6.12 6.42
C LYS A 101 12.56 4.76 6.41
N ASN A 102 11.83 3.68 6.69
CA ASN A 102 12.35 2.32 6.62
C ASN A 102 11.32 1.42 5.92
N LEU A 103 11.75 0.78 4.84
CA LEU A 103 11.00 -0.25 4.13
C LEU A 103 11.85 -1.52 4.10
N GLU A 104 11.34 -2.59 4.71
CA GLU A 104 11.94 -3.92 4.67
C GLU A 104 10.91 -4.91 4.11
N THR A 105 11.27 -5.63 3.05
CA THR A 105 10.35 -6.58 2.41
C THR A 105 11.06 -7.79 1.83
N ASP A 106 10.56 -9.00 2.12
CA ASP A 106 11.14 -10.24 1.58
C ASP A 106 10.76 -10.46 0.10
N SER A 107 9.50 -10.23 -0.25
CA SER A 107 9.02 -10.29 -1.63
C SER A 107 8.08 -9.13 -1.93
N LEU A 108 8.44 -8.32 -2.93
CA LEU A 108 7.65 -7.20 -3.42
C LEU A 108 7.31 -7.40 -4.90
N GLU A 109 6.03 -7.49 -5.21
CA GLU A 109 5.49 -7.57 -6.58
C GLU A 109 4.62 -6.35 -6.87
N ILE A 110 4.91 -5.63 -7.96
CA ILE A 110 4.14 -4.45 -8.37
C ILE A 110 3.80 -4.49 -9.86
N ASN A 111 2.51 -4.60 -10.19
CA ASN A 111 2.05 -4.63 -11.58
C ASN A 111 1.97 -3.23 -12.22
N SER A 112 1.50 -2.23 -11.47
CA SER A 112 1.37 -0.85 -11.95
C SER A 112 1.61 0.15 -10.83
N LEU A 113 2.55 1.07 -11.06
CA LEU A 113 2.94 2.11 -10.13
C LEU A 113 3.02 3.47 -10.85
N GLU A 114 2.30 4.45 -10.33
CA GLU A 114 2.43 5.85 -10.75
C GLU A 114 2.75 6.73 -9.52
N ILE A 115 3.92 7.36 -9.51
CA ILE A 115 4.37 8.24 -8.42
C ILE A 115 4.96 9.55 -8.95
N ASP A 116 4.53 10.67 -8.39
CA ASP A 116 5.09 11.99 -8.70
C ASP A 116 6.44 12.25 -8.00
N SER A 117 6.55 11.94 -6.71
CA SER A 117 7.79 12.11 -5.96
C SER A 117 7.93 11.09 -4.82
N LEU A 118 8.87 10.16 -4.95
CA LEU A 118 9.18 9.15 -3.94
C LEU A 118 10.48 9.47 -3.19
N GLU A 119 10.42 9.52 -1.86
CA GLU A 119 11.59 9.57 -0.97
C GLU A 119 11.63 8.32 -0.07
N ILE A 120 12.73 7.56 -0.12
CA ILE A 120 12.98 6.44 0.80
C ILE A 120 14.35 6.59 1.47
N LYS A 121 14.41 6.54 2.81
CA LYS A 121 15.70 6.62 3.53
C LYS A 121 16.44 5.29 3.56
N ASN A 122 15.80 4.24 4.08
CA ASN A 122 16.36 2.90 4.10
C ASN A 122 15.41 1.95 3.39
N LEU A 123 15.94 1.25 2.39
CA LEU A 123 15.20 0.29 1.59
C LEU A 123 15.95 -1.03 1.61
N GLU A 124 15.33 -2.09 2.13
CA GLU A 124 15.82 -3.47 2.00
C GLU A 124 14.74 -4.33 1.33
N ILE A 125 15.04 -4.86 0.15
CA ILE A 125 14.16 -5.81 -0.55
C ILE A 125 14.94 -7.05 -0.96
N ASN A 126 14.44 -8.24 -0.59
CA ASN A 126 15.08 -9.48 -1.00
C ASN A 126 14.72 -9.86 -2.44
N ASN A 127 13.45 -9.80 -2.82
CA ASN A 127 12.99 -10.05 -4.18
C ASN A 127 12.06 -8.93 -4.62
N LEU A 128 12.41 -8.24 -5.71
CA LEU A 128 11.59 -7.20 -6.32
C LEU A 128 11.21 -7.62 -7.74
N GLU A 129 9.91 -7.69 -8.02
CA GLU A 129 9.33 -7.91 -9.34
C GLU A 129 8.41 -6.72 -9.69
N THR A 130 8.62 -6.11 -10.85
CA THR A 130 7.85 -4.94 -11.26
C THR A 130 7.58 -4.92 -12.76
N ASP A 131 6.38 -4.48 -13.14
CA ASP A 131 6.01 -4.33 -14.55
C ASP A 131 5.98 -2.85 -14.98
N ASN A 132 4.84 -2.18 -14.79
CA ASN A 132 4.63 -0.83 -15.28
C ASN A 132 4.97 0.21 -14.21
N LEU A 133 6.20 0.73 -14.23
CA LEU A 133 6.66 1.76 -13.30
C LEU A 133 6.77 3.14 -13.95
N GLU A 134 6.04 4.11 -13.42
CA GLU A 134 6.22 5.54 -13.70
C GLU A 134 6.53 6.29 -12.39
N ILE A 135 7.77 6.75 -12.23
CA ILE A 135 8.18 7.59 -11.11
C ILE A 135 8.85 8.86 -11.66
N LYS A 136 8.26 10.03 -11.42
CA LYS A 136 8.79 11.31 -11.94
C LYS A 136 10.03 11.78 -11.18
N ASN A 137 10.01 11.70 -9.86
CA ASN A 137 11.16 12.01 -9.00
C ASN A 137 11.38 10.88 -8.00
N LEU A 138 12.62 10.38 -7.93
CA LEU A 138 13.01 9.28 -7.06
C LEU A 138 14.26 9.64 -6.27
N GLU A 139 14.17 9.57 -4.94
CA GLU A 139 15.29 9.71 -4.01
C GLU A 139 15.32 8.50 -3.07
N ILE A 140 16.42 7.74 -3.11
CA ILE A 140 16.66 6.63 -2.19
C ILE A 140 18.07 6.76 -1.61
N ASP A 141 18.18 6.89 -0.28
CA ASP A 141 19.47 7.11 0.39
C ASP A 141 20.28 5.82 0.55
N CYS A 142 19.69 4.79 1.17
CA CYS A 142 20.34 3.51 1.48
C CYS A 142 19.57 2.32 0.90
N PRO A 143 19.70 2.05 -0.42
CA PRO A 143 19.07 0.89 -1.05
C PRO A 143 19.89 -0.40 -0.94
N GLU A 144 19.24 -1.49 -0.55
CA GLU A 144 19.69 -2.87 -0.68
C GLU A 144 18.60 -3.69 -1.37
N ILE A 145 18.87 -4.15 -2.59
CA ILE A 145 17.97 -5.05 -3.34
C ILE A 145 18.77 -6.29 -3.74
N LYS A 146 18.35 -7.48 -3.28
CA LYS A 146 19.11 -8.73 -3.52
C LYS A 146 18.80 -9.32 -4.91
N ASN A 147 17.52 -9.45 -5.25
CA ASN A 147 17.04 -9.92 -6.55
C ASN A 147 16.07 -8.89 -7.15
N LEU A 148 16.24 -8.61 -8.44
CA LEU A 148 15.43 -7.64 -9.19
C LEU A 148 15.03 -8.22 -10.54
N GLU A 149 13.73 -8.28 -10.79
CA GLU A 149 13.09 -8.62 -12.05
C GLU A 149 12.19 -7.45 -12.49
N ILE A 150 12.33 -7.04 -13.75
CA ILE A 150 11.52 -5.98 -14.34
C ILE A 150 10.92 -6.53 -15.63
N GLU A 151 9.62 -6.74 -15.66
CA GLU A 151 8.91 -7.08 -16.89
C GLU A 151 8.55 -5.78 -17.65
N THR A 152 8.58 -5.84 -18.98
CA THR A 152 8.39 -4.66 -19.87
C THR A 152 7.41 -4.95 -20.98
#